data_AF-A0A845JZ80-F1
#
_entry.id   AF-A0A845JZ80-F1
#
_cell.length_a   1.000
_cell.length_b   1.000
_cell.length_c   1.000
_cell.angle_alpha   90.00
_cell.angle_beta   90.00
_cell.angle_gamma   90.00
#
_symmetry.space_group_name_H-M   'P 1'
#
loop_
_entity.id
_entity.type
_entity.pdbx_description
1 polymer ?
#
loop_
_entity_poly.entity_id
_entity_poly.type
_entity_poly.pdbx_seq_one_letter_code
_entity_poly.pdbx_strand_id
1 'polypeptide(L)'
;RPLWHGGWEKPLTFILLAVISGAAFLLANHVGNSNRSPHPQKVDRELALVLLFGVIFFAVIESFRLWEAWSSSWSTVSGQAWKTIVSGPYWYVFWIGQVGLLMVLPVFSILLGLQRTDSRWLGISGLSVLVGVFASRLNFIIPGLVEPAFSKLDLAYQHPRLSVQYFPSLTEWTITIGLGAIIILAYLVIQRLLNHGNWMHVDGKKV
;
A
#
# COMPACT_ATOMS: atom_id res chain seq x y z
N ARG A 1 -8.10 19.39 10.05
CA ARG A 1 -7.47 18.24 10.76
C ARG A 1 -5.98 18.30 10.50
N PRO A 2 -5.13 18.61 11.48
CA PRO A 2 -3.72 19.00 11.25
C PRO A 2 -2.90 17.96 10.47
N LEU A 3 -3.18 16.67 10.65
CA LEU A 3 -2.53 15.57 9.92
C LEU A 3 -2.77 15.53 8.41
N TRP A 4 -3.85 16.15 7.93
CA TRP A 4 -4.23 16.17 6.51
C TRP A 4 -3.80 17.46 5.80
N HIS A 5 -3.32 18.45 6.55
CA HIS A 5 -2.80 19.72 6.02
C HIS A 5 -1.25 19.75 5.96
N GLY A 6 -0.61 18.58 5.94
CA GLY A 6 0.84 18.46 5.69
C GLY A 6 1.22 19.06 4.34
N GLY A 7 2.48 19.44 4.19
CA GLY A 7 3.00 20.16 3.03
C GLY A 7 3.13 19.30 1.78
N TRP A 8 4.25 19.46 1.07
CA TRP A 8 4.55 18.79 -0.20
C TRP A 8 4.63 17.26 -0.08
N GLU A 9 4.87 16.73 1.11
CA GLU A 9 5.08 15.31 1.35
C GLU A 9 3.81 14.48 1.15
N LYS A 10 2.61 15.04 1.39
CA LYS A 10 1.36 14.26 1.28
C LYS A 10 1.06 13.91 -0.18
N PRO A 11 0.95 14.86 -1.13
CA PRO A 11 0.71 14.53 -2.54
C PRO A 11 1.78 13.60 -3.13
N LEU A 12 3.04 13.82 -2.77
CA LEU A 12 4.15 12.99 -3.26
C LEU A 12 4.00 11.52 -2.82
N THR A 13 3.67 11.27 -1.54
CA THR A 13 3.44 9.91 -1.05
C THR A 13 2.25 9.24 -1.73
N PHE A 14 1.20 9.99 -2.12
CA PHE A 14 0.08 9.43 -2.89
C PHE A 14 0.52 8.93 -4.27
N ILE A 15 1.26 9.76 -5.02
CA ILE A 15 1.77 9.39 -6.34
C ILE A 15 2.72 8.20 -6.23
N LEU A 16 3.65 8.26 -5.27
CA LEU A 16 4.63 7.21 -5.05
C LEU A 16 3.96 5.86 -4.75
N LEU A 17 3.00 5.83 -3.81
CA LEU A 17 2.29 4.60 -3.47
C LEU A 17 1.39 4.11 -4.62
N ALA A 18 0.89 5.00 -5.48
CA ALA A 18 0.15 4.59 -6.68
C ALA A 18 1.07 3.86 -7.68
N VAL A 19 2.27 4.39 -7.93
CA VAL A 19 3.27 3.73 -8.80
C VAL A 19 3.71 2.39 -8.20
N ILE A 20 4.02 2.36 -6.91
CA ILE A 20 4.45 1.15 -6.20
C ILE A 20 3.36 0.08 -6.22
N SER A 21 2.10 0.42 -5.95
CA SER A 21 1.00 -0.54 -5.97
C SER A 21 0.71 -1.07 -7.38
N GLY A 22 0.84 -0.24 -8.41
CA GLY A 22 0.74 -0.68 -9.80
C GLY A 22 1.85 -1.69 -10.17
N ALA A 23 3.10 -1.37 -9.86
CA ALA A 23 4.23 -2.28 -10.08
C ALA A 23 4.09 -3.59 -9.28
N ALA A 24 3.62 -3.50 -8.04
CA ALA A 24 3.37 -4.65 -7.18
C ALA A 24 2.30 -5.59 -7.74
N PHE A 25 1.19 -5.03 -8.22
CA PHE A 25 0.12 -5.79 -8.84
C PHE A 25 0.59 -6.48 -10.12
N LEU A 26 1.30 -5.77 -10.99
CA LEU A 26 1.84 -6.34 -12.23
C LEU A 26 2.84 -7.46 -11.95
N LEU A 27 3.75 -7.27 -10.99
CA LEU A 27 4.72 -8.29 -10.60
C LEU A 27 4.03 -9.54 -10.03
N ALA A 28 3.10 -9.35 -9.10
CA ALA A 28 2.35 -10.46 -8.51
C ALA A 28 1.55 -11.24 -9.58
N ASN A 29 0.91 -10.54 -10.52
CA ASN A 29 0.15 -11.19 -11.59
C ASN A 29 1.06 -11.91 -12.61
N HIS A 30 2.18 -11.29 -12.99
CA HIS A 30 3.11 -11.86 -13.96
C HIS A 30 3.78 -13.13 -13.41
N VAL A 31 4.23 -13.09 -12.15
CA VAL A 31 4.76 -14.28 -11.45
C VAL A 31 3.69 -15.35 -11.27
N GLY A 32 2.46 -14.97 -10.88
CA GLY A 32 1.35 -15.90 -10.71
C GLY A 32 0.95 -16.63 -12.01
N ASN A 33 1.12 -15.97 -13.16
CA ASN A 33 0.88 -16.55 -14.48
C ASN A 33 2.11 -17.21 -15.12
N SER A 34 3.27 -17.18 -14.47
CA SER A 34 4.52 -17.77 -14.99
C SER A 34 4.41 -19.27 -15.27
N ASN A 35 3.54 -20.00 -14.54
CA ASN A 35 3.27 -21.41 -14.81
C ASN A 35 2.48 -21.67 -16.12
N ARG A 36 1.87 -20.64 -16.73
CA ARG A 36 1.05 -20.76 -17.94
C ARG A 36 1.80 -20.40 -19.21
N SER A 37 2.81 -19.53 -19.11
CA SER A 37 3.70 -19.15 -20.22
C SER A 37 5.10 -18.83 -19.67
N PRO A 38 6.19 -19.29 -20.31
CA PRO A 38 7.53 -18.82 -19.97
C PRO A 38 7.63 -17.32 -20.29
N HIS A 39 7.85 -16.48 -19.27
CA HIS A 39 7.99 -15.04 -19.44
C HIS A 39 9.46 -14.59 -19.34
N PRO A 40 9.83 -13.43 -19.91
CA PRO A 40 11.19 -12.92 -19.79
C PRO A 40 11.51 -12.54 -18.34
N GLN A 41 12.51 -13.18 -17.72
CA GLN A 41 13.00 -12.86 -16.37
C GLN A 41 13.43 -11.38 -16.22
N LYS A 42 13.71 -10.71 -17.33
CA LYS A 42 14.05 -9.28 -17.37
C LYS A 42 12.89 -8.40 -16.86
N VAL A 43 11.65 -8.71 -17.22
CA VAL A 43 10.46 -7.92 -16.81
C VAL A 43 10.24 -8.03 -15.31
N ASP A 44 10.32 -9.24 -14.75
CA ASP A 44 10.23 -9.47 -13.29
C ASP A 44 11.29 -8.68 -12.54
N ARG A 45 12.53 -8.70 -13.05
CA ARG A 45 13.65 -7.96 -12.45
C ARG A 45 13.42 -6.45 -12.50
N GLU A 46 12.99 -5.91 -13.64
CA GLU A 46 12.73 -4.47 -13.78
C GLU A 46 11.60 -4.01 -12.85
N LEU A 47 10.49 -4.74 -12.82
CA LEU A 47 9.37 -4.46 -11.90
C LEU A 47 9.82 -4.56 -10.43
N ALA A 48 10.61 -5.57 -10.08
CA ALA A 48 11.17 -5.71 -8.73
C ALA A 48 12.10 -4.56 -8.35
N LEU A 49 12.90 -4.04 -9.29
CA LEU A 49 13.74 -2.87 -9.04
C LEU A 49 12.91 -1.59 -8.85
N VAL A 50 11.90 -1.36 -9.69
CA VAL A 50 10.97 -0.22 -9.50
C VAL A 50 10.32 -0.28 -8.13
N LEU A 51 9.85 -1.47 -7.74
CA LEU A 51 9.31 -1.75 -6.42
C LEU A 51 10.31 -1.43 -5.30
N LEU A 52 11.54 -1.94 -5.41
CA LEU A 52 12.60 -1.74 -4.43
C LEU A 52 12.92 -0.27 -4.25
N PHE A 53 13.16 0.46 -5.35
CA PHE A 53 13.42 1.90 -5.31
C PHE A 53 12.24 2.66 -4.71
N GLY A 54 11.02 2.33 -5.11
CA GLY A 54 9.82 2.98 -4.59
C GLY A 54 9.65 2.75 -3.08
N VAL A 55 9.82 1.51 -2.62
CA VAL A 55 9.71 1.15 -1.20
C VAL A 55 10.80 1.85 -0.37
N ILE A 56 12.05 1.87 -0.84
CA ILE A 56 13.14 2.59 -0.17
C ILE A 56 12.84 4.09 -0.12
N PHE A 57 12.40 4.67 -1.23
CA PHE A 57 12.08 6.10 -1.28
C PHE A 57 10.91 6.45 -0.35
N PHE A 58 9.90 5.59 -0.28
CA PHE A 58 8.80 5.73 0.68
C PHE A 58 9.32 5.65 2.13
N ALA A 59 10.17 4.67 2.45
CA ALA A 59 10.78 4.52 3.77
C ALA A 59 11.60 5.76 4.18
N VAL A 60 12.33 6.37 3.23
CA VAL A 60 13.06 7.62 3.47
C VAL A 60 12.11 8.76 3.83
N ILE A 61 11.02 8.96 3.05
CA ILE A 61 10.00 9.99 3.35
C ILE A 61 9.39 9.77 4.73
N GLU A 62 9.01 8.52 5.05
CA GLU A 62 8.41 8.20 6.36
C GLU A 62 9.41 8.40 7.52
N SER A 63 10.69 8.11 7.30
CA SER A 63 11.75 8.36 8.29
C SER A 63 11.89 9.85 8.60
N PHE A 64 11.80 10.73 7.60
CA PHE A 64 11.80 12.17 7.81
C PHE A 64 10.60 12.63 8.65
N ARG A 65 9.42 12.05 8.44
CA ARG A 65 8.21 12.37 9.23
C ARG A 65 8.35 11.93 10.69
N LEU A 66 8.91 10.75 10.93
CA LEU A 66 9.21 10.27 12.28
C LEU A 66 10.27 11.16 12.97
N TRP A 67 11.30 11.58 12.23
CA TRP A 67 12.31 12.51 12.74
C TRP A 67 11.71 13.86 13.13
N GLU A 68 10.83 14.44 12.31
CA GLU A 68 10.12 15.68 12.64
C GLU A 68 9.24 15.54 13.89
N ALA A 69 8.50 14.44 13.99
CA ALA A 69 7.68 14.13 15.16
C ALA A 69 8.52 14.00 16.44
N TRP A 70 9.69 13.36 16.33
CA TRP A 70 10.61 13.18 17.44
C TRP A 70 11.33 14.48 17.85
N SER A 71 11.85 15.24 16.89
CA SER A 71 12.56 16.50 17.14
C SER A 71 11.66 17.58 17.73
N SER A 72 10.37 17.57 17.40
CA SER A 72 9.36 18.40 18.06
C SER A 72 8.95 17.90 19.46
N SER A 73 9.67 16.92 20.03
CA SER A 73 9.40 16.30 21.34
C SER A 73 7.96 15.80 21.49
N TRP A 74 7.31 15.42 20.39
CA TRP A 74 5.88 15.05 20.37
C TRP A 74 4.92 16.15 20.86
N SER A 75 5.40 17.39 21.00
CA SER A 75 4.65 18.53 21.56
C SER A 75 3.73 19.19 20.55
N THR A 76 4.04 19.03 19.25
CA THR A 76 3.20 19.49 18.15
C THR A 76 2.03 18.54 17.93
N VAL A 77 0.97 19.05 17.30
CA VAL A 77 -0.20 18.22 16.94
C VAL A 77 0.23 17.05 16.02
N SER A 78 1.13 17.32 15.06
CA SER A 78 1.74 16.29 14.23
C SER A 78 2.51 15.24 15.04
N GLY A 79 3.25 15.67 16.07
CA GLY A 79 3.94 14.78 17.00
C GLY A 79 2.97 13.85 17.76
N GLN A 80 1.92 14.39 18.38
CA GLN A 80 0.97 13.57 19.14
C GLN A 80 0.25 12.53 18.28
N ALA A 81 -0.06 12.89 17.04
CA ALA A 81 -0.61 11.97 16.06
C ALA A 81 0.35 10.83 15.71
N TRP A 82 1.63 11.15 15.46
CA TRP A 82 2.65 10.12 15.22
C TRP A 82 2.87 9.22 16.44
N LYS A 83 2.82 9.77 17.65
CA LYS A 83 2.84 8.97 18.88
C LYS A 83 1.66 7.99 18.93
N THR A 84 0.48 8.42 18.49
CA THR A 84 -0.72 7.57 18.38
C THR A 84 -0.58 6.50 17.30
N ILE A 85 0.06 6.80 16.17
CA ILE A 85 0.34 5.81 15.11
C ILE A 85 1.32 4.74 15.60
N VAL A 86 2.42 5.16 16.23
CA VAL A 86 3.53 4.27 16.61
C VAL A 86 3.23 3.46 17.87
N SER A 87 2.52 4.05 18.84
CA SER A 87 2.32 3.47 20.19
C SER A 87 0.86 3.45 20.66
N GLY A 88 -0.08 3.89 19.82
CA GLY A 88 -1.50 3.90 20.16
C GLY A 88 -2.19 2.55 19.95
N PRO A 89 -3.54 2.53 20.00
CA PRO A 89 -4.34 1.30 19.91
C PRO A 89 -4.12 0.49 18.62
N TYR A 90 -3.72 1.17 17.54
CA TYR A 90 -3.52 0.59 16.21
C TYR A 90 -2.03 0.44 15.84
N TRP A 91 -1.14 0.33 16.82
CA TRP A 91 0.32 0.20 16.60
C TRP A 91 0.68 -0.93 15.62
N TYR A 92 -0.09 -2.02 15.60
CA TYR A 92 0.14 -3.17 14.73
C TYR A 92 -0.05 -2.82 13.25
N VAL A 93 -0.92 -1.86 12.91
CA VAL A 93 -1.10 -1.38 11.54
C VAL A 93 0.14 -0.64 11.06
N PHE A 94 0.81 0.08 11.97
CA PHE A 94 2.10 0.72 11.70
C PHE A 94 3.23 -0.30 11.62
N TRP A 95 3.46 -1.09 12.67
CA TRP A 95 4.63 -1.96 12.74
C TRP A 95 4.54 -3.19 11.85
N ILE A 96 3.41 -3.89 11.85
CA ILE A 96 3.24 -5.11 11.04
C ILE A 96 2.87 -4.72 9.61
N GLY A 97 1.87 -3.84 9.45
CA GLY A 97 1.37 -3.45 8.14
C GLY A 97 2.35 -2.58 7.35
N GLN A 98 2.62 -1.38 7.84
CA GLN A 98 3.46 -0.43 7.11
C GLN A 98 4.96 -0.78 7.20
N VAL A 99 5.53 -0.99 8.38
CA VAL A 99 6.96 -1.30 8.49
C VAL A 99 7.23 -2.73 8.01
N GLY A 100 6.50 -3.71 8.51
CA GLY A 100 6.67 -5.12 8.15
C GLY A 100 6.36 -5.40 6.68
N LEU A 101 5.10 -5.23 6.25
CA LEU A 101 4.63 -5.66 4.93
C LEU A 101 4.95 -4.68 3.80
N LEU A 102 5.01 -3.37 4.05
CA LEU A 102 5.32 -2.40 2.98
C LEU A 102 6.83 -2.16 2.83
N MET A 103 7.61 -2.24 3.91
CA MET A 103 9.04 -1.91 3.86
C MET A 103 9.94 -3.15 3.98
N VAL A 104 9.88 -3.87 5.10
CA VAL A 104 10.87 -4.90 5.45
C VAL A 104 10.73 -6.16 4.60
N LEU A 105 9.54 -6.77 4.61
CA LEU A 105 9.27 -8.03 3.91
C LEU A 105 9.51 -7.95 2.39
N PRO A 106 9.09 -6.90 1.66
CA PRO A 106 9.32 -6.85 0.22
C PRO A 106 10.77 -6.58 -0.13
N VAL A 107 11.50 -5.76 0.64
CA VAL A 107 12.94 -5.58 0.44
C VAL A 107 13.66 -6.92 0.59
N PHE A 108 13.40 -7.64 1.66
CA PHE A 108 14.01 -8.96 1.88
C PHE A 108 13.64 -9.97 0.78
N SER A 109 12.36 -10.03 0.43
CA SER A 109 11.85 -10.95 -0.61
C SER A 109 12.42 -10.62 -2.00
N ILE A 110 12.57 -9.34 -2.34
CA ILE A 110 13.20 -8.91 -3.60
C ILE A 110 14.67 -9.32 -3.62
N LEU A 111 15.43 -9.05 -2.56
CA LEU A 111 16.84 -9.42 -2.49
C LEU A 111 17.03 -10.94 -2.64
N LEU A 112 16.21 -11.74 -1.95
CA LEU A 112 16.22 -13.19 -2.08
C LEU A 112 15.83 -13.66 -3.49
N GLY A 113 14.79 -13.08 -4.09
CA GLY A 113 14.33 -13.43 -5.43
C GLY A 113 15.36 -13.11 -6.51
N LEU A 114 16.04 -11.97 -6.39
CA LEU A 114 17.12 -11.57 -7.30
C LEU A 114 18.38 -12.45 -7.14
N GLN A 115 18.74 -12.81 -5.90
CA GLN A 115 19.91 -13.65 -5.64
C GLN A 115 19.70 -15.10 -6.06
N ARG A 116 18.50 -15.66 -5.81
CA ARG A 116 18.17 -17.06 -6.11
C ARG A 116 17.59 -17.26 -7.51
N THR A 117 17.41 -16.19 -8.28
CA THR A 117 16.71 -16.21 -9.58
C THR A 117 15.34 -16.88 -9.51
N ASP A 118 14.65 -16.73 -8.37
CA ASP A 118 13.36 -17.37 -8.10
C ASP A 118 12.25 -16.31 -8.10
N SER A 119 11.46 -16.32 -9.17
CA SER A 119 10.34 -15.40 -9.37
C SER A 119 9.28 -15.51 -8.26
N ARG A 120 9.17 -16.62 -7.52
CA ARG A 120 8.17 -16.76 -6.45
C ARG A 120 8.36 -15.74 -5.34
N TRP A 121 9.61 -15.47 -4.95
CA TRP A 121 9.93 -14.45 -3.95
C TRP A 121 9.60 -13.03 -4.45
N LEU A 122 9.71 -12.79 -5.75
CA LEU A 122 9.29 -11.53 -6.37
C LEU A 122 7.76 -11.39 -6.39
N GLY A 123 7.02 -12.48 -6.57
CA GLY A 123 5.55 -12.48 -6.41
C GLY A 123 5.12 -12.18 -4.97
N ILE A 124 5.79 -12.78 -3.98
CA ILE A 124 5.55 -12.54 -2.56
C ILE A 124 5.81 -11.07 -2.20
N SER A 125 6.87 -10.45 -2.74
CA SER A 125 7.14 -9.03 -2.49
C SER A 125 6.03 -8.13 -3.03
N GLY A 126 5.52 -8.41 -4.24
CA GLY A 126 4.37 -7.71 -4.80
C GLY A 126 3.11 -7.80 -3.94
N LEU A 127 2.74 -9.02 -3.52
CA LEU A 127 1.58 -9.22 -2.63
C LEU A 127 1.75 -8.53 -1.28
N SER A 128 2.93 -8.64 -0.68
CA SER A 128 3.27 -7.98 0.59
C SER A 128 3.07 -6.47 0.49
N VAL A 129 3.57 -5.86 -0.60
CA VAL A 129 3.43 -4.42 -0.83
C VAL A 129 1.98 -4.01 -0.99
N LEU A 130 1.15 -4.75 -1.72
CA LEU A 130 -0.27 -4.41 -1.86
C LEU A 130 -0.98 -4.34 -0.49
N VAL A 131 -0.74 -5.34 0.37
CA VAL A 131 -1.29 -5.36 1.73
C VAL A 131 -0.70 -4.23 2.58
N GLY A 132 0.61 -3.99 2.48
CA GLY A 132 1.30 -2.93 3.20
C GLY A 132 0.85 -1.52 2.80
N VAL A 133 0.58 -1.27 1.51
CA VAL A 133 -0.01 -0.01 1.02
C VAL A 133 -1.40 0.17 1.59
N PHE A 134 -2.23 -0.88 1.66
CA PHE A 134 -3.53 -0.79 2.31
C PHE A 134 -3.40 -0.43 3.80
N ALA A 135 -2.46 -1.05 4.52
CA ALA A 135 -2.20 -0.72 5.92
C ALA A 135 -1.70 0.72 6.12
N SER A 136 -0.85 1.24 5.22
CA SER A 136 -0.40 2.64 5.32
C SER A 136 -1.54 3.64 5.09
N ARG A 137 -2.58 3.26 4.31
CA ARG A 137 -3.81 4.06 4.21
C ARG A 137 -4.62 4.06 5.50
N LEU A 138 -4.69 2.93 6.20
CA LEU A 138 -5.31 2.88 7.52
C LEU A 138 -4.57 3.77 8.53
N ASN A 139 -3.23 3.77 8.54
CA ASN A 139 -2.43 4.68 9.39
C ASN A 139 -2.64 6.16 9.06
N PHE A 140 -3.01 6.50 7.82
CA PHE A 140 -3.33 7.88 7.45
C PHE A 140 -4.76 8.28 7.85
N ILE A 141 -5.71 7.36 7.73
CA ILE A 141 -7.14 7.63 7.96
C ILE A 141 -7.48 7.56 9.44
N ILE A 142 -7.08 6.52 10.17
CA ILE A 142 -7.52 6.25 11.54
C ILE A 142 -7.15 7.40 12.50
N PRO A 143 -5.90 7.86 12.59
CA PRO A 143 -5.56 8.99 13.48
C PRO A 143 -6.27 10.28 13.04
N GLY A 144 -6.50 10.44 11.74
CA GLY A 144 -7.31 11.51 11.20
C GLY A 144 -8.74 11.47 11.74
N LEU A 145 -9.36 10.28 11.88
CA LEU A 145 -10.72 10.10 12.39
C LEU A 145 -10.81 10.21 13.92
N VAL A 146 -9.78 9.75 14.62
CA VAL A 146 -9.72 9.62 16.09
C VAL A 146 -9.40 10.95 16.78
N GLU A 147 -8.64 11.84 16.16
CA GLU A 147 -8.32 13.13 16.78
C GLU A 147 -9.58 14.04 16.89
N PRO A 148 -10.04 14.38 18.12
CA PRO A 148 -11.24 15.19 18.30
C PRO A 148 -11.04 16.58 17.70
N ALA A 149 -12.04 17.08 16.94
CA ALA A 149 -11.99 18.43 16.38
C ALA A 149 -11.93 19.53 17.47
N PHE A 150 -12.34 19.21 18.70
CA PHE A 150 -12.27 20.06 19.87
C PHE A 150 -11.71 19.26 21.05
N SER A 151 -10.68 19.78 21.71
CA SER A 151 -9.84 19.12 22.72
C SER A 151 -10.55 18.70 24.03
N LYS A 152 -11.88 18.84 24.12
CA LYS A 152 -12.71 18.56 25.32
C LYS A 152 -14.13 18.06 25.00
N LEU A 153 -14.44 17.71 23.74
CA LEU A 153 -15.81 17.31 23.38
C LEU A 153 -16.23 15.97 24.02
N ASP A 154 -15.25 15.09 24.16
CA ASP A 154 -15.25 13.79 24.84
C ASP A 154 -15.50 13.87 26.35
N LEU A 155 -15.21 15.03 26.97
CA LEU A 155 -15.54 15.31 28.38
C LEU A 155 -16.94 15.94 28.53
N ALA A 156 -17.47 16.61 27.50
CA ALA A 156 -18.74 17.32 27.55
C ALA A 156 -19.94 16.46 27.09
N TYR A 157 -19.73 15.49 26.20
CA TYR A 157 -20.77 14.61 25.68
C TYR A 157 -20.23 13.20 25.45
N GLN A 158 -20.64 12.25 26.29
CA GLN A 158 -20.33 10.83 26.11
C GLN A 158 -21.55 10.13 25.50
N HIS A 159 -21.50 9.88 24.18
CA HIS A 159 -22.47 9.06 23.46
C HIS A 159 -21.73 7.91 22.78
N PRO A 160 -22.30 6.70 22.62
CA PRO A 160 -21.68 5.59 21.88
C PRO A 160 -21.27 5.93 20.43
N ARG A 161 -21.89 6.97 19.84
CA ARG A 161 -21.56 7.50 18.50
C ARG A 161 -20.41 8.52 18.49
N LEU A 162 -19.94 8.93 19.68
CA LEU A 162 -18.79 9.80 19.90
C LEU A 162 -17.58 9.00 20.41
N SER A 163 -17.61 7.66 20.31
CA SER A 163 -16.48 6.83 20.73
C SER A 163 -15.25 7.15 19.89
N VAL A 164 -14.18 7.55 20.57
CA VAL A 164 -12.89 7.95 19.99
C VAL A 164 -12.10 6.74 19.42
N GLN A 165 -12.71 5.56 19.36
CA GLN A 165 -12.11 4.35 18.79
C GLN A 165 -12.83 3.97 17.50
N TYR A 166 -12.13 4.04 16.36
CA TYR A 166 -12.64 3.61 15.06
C TYR A 166 -12.17 2.18 14.73
N PHE A 167 -13.08 1.22 14.79
CA PHE A 167 -12.86 -0.11 14.23
C PHE A 167 -13.81 -0.34 13.05
N PRO A 168 -13.32 -0.73 11.86
CA PRO A 168 -14.19 -0.89 10.71
C PRO A 168 -15.25 -1.96 10.96
N SER A 169 -16.50 -1.60 10.66
CA SER A 169 -17.66 -2.49 10.74
C SER A 169 -17.60 -3.59 9.68
N LEU A 170 -18.34 -4.67 9.90
CA LEU A 170 -18.45 -5.77 8.93
C LEU A 170 -18.93 -5.26 7.56
N THR A 171 -19.87 -4.32 7.54
CA THR A 171 -20.37 -3.69 6.32
C THR A 171 -19.27 -2.96 5.55
N GLU A 172 -18.43 -2.17 6.22
CA GLU A 172 -17.29 -1.48 5.59
C GLU A 172 -16.30 -2.48 4.98
N TRP A 173 -16.02 -3.60 5.68
CA TRP A 173 -15.17 -4.67 5.13
C TRP A 173 -15.78 -5.30 3.88
N THR A 174 -17.08 -5.64 3.91
CA THR A 174 -17.74 -6.24 2.74
C THR A 174 -17.77 -5.32 1.53
N ILE A 175 -18.01 -4.01 1.73
CA ILE A 175 -17.97 -3.02 0.65
C ILE A 175 -16.55 -2.90 0.07
N THR A 176 -15.54 -2.84 0.94
CA THR A 176 -14.13 -2.72 0.52
C THR A 176 -13.69 -3.93 -0.31
N ILE A 177 -14.00 -5.14 0.15
CA ILE A 177 -13.72 -6.38 -0.57
C ILE A 177 -14.51 -6.44 -1.87
N GLY A 178 -15.79 -6.06 -1.85
CA GLY A 178 -16.66 -6.04 -3.04
C GLY A 178 -16.14 -5.12 -4.13
N LEU A 179 -15.71 -3.90 -3.78
CA LEU A 179 -15.09 -2.96 -4.72
C LEU A 179 -13.79 -3.51 -5.29
N GLY A 180 -12.93 -4.09 -4.45
CA GLY A 180 -11.70 -4.74 -4.90
C GLY A 180 -11.98 -5.89 -5.88
N ALA A 181 -12.99 -6.71 -5.60
CA ALA A 181 -13.41 -7.81 -6.47
C ALA A 181 -13.92 -7.31 -7.83
N ILE A 182 -14.69 -6.21 -7.87
CA ILE A 182 -15.16 -5.60 -9.12
C ILE A 182 -13.98 -5.12 -9.97
N ILE A 183 -12.97 -4.48 -9.37
CA ILE A 183 -11.78 -4.01 -10.08
C ILE A 183 -10.99 -5.19 -10.67
N ILE A 184 -10.78 -6.25 -9.87
CA ILE A 184 -10.10 -7.47 -10.34
C ILE A 184 -10.92 -8.13 -11.46
N LEU A 185 -12.24 -8.21 -11.34
CA LEU A 185 -13.11 -8.75 -12.38
C LEU A 185 -12.99 -7.95 -13.67
N ALA A 186 -13.06 -6.63 -13.61
CA ALA A 186 -12.90 -5.75 -14.76
C ALA A 186 -11.54 -5.97 -15.45
N TYR A 187 -10.46 -6.07 -14.67
CA TYR A 187 -9.13 -6.39 -15.19
C TYR A 187 -9.11 -7.74 -15.94
N LEU A 188 -9.67 -8.79 -15.35
CA LEU A 188 -9.73 -10.12 -15.96
C LEU A 188 -10.57 -10.13 -17.24
N VAL A 189 -11.69 -9.41 -17.26
CA VAL A 189 -12.54 -9.26 -18.47
C VAL A 189 -11.76 -8.55 -19.57
N ILE A 190 -11.07 -7.44 -19.26
CA ILE A 190 -10.23 -6.72 -20.22
C ILE A 190 -9.13 -7.62 -20.77
N GLN A 191 -8.42 -8.34 -19.91
CA GLN A 191 -7.38 -9.29 -20.36
C GLN A 191 -7.96 -10.36 -21.28
N ARG A 192 -9.13 -10.91 -20.97
CA ARG A 192 -9.78 -11.90 -21.81
C ARG A 192 -10.17 -11.33 -23.17
N LEU A 193 -10.77 -10.13 -23.20
CA LEU A 193 -11.13 -9.45 -24.45
C LEU A 193 -9.91 -9.15 -25.32
N LEU A 194 -8.83 -8.64 -24.74
CA LEU A 194 -7.58 -8.36 -25.45
C LEU A 194 -6.92 -9.65 -25.97
N ASN A 195 -6.93 -10.73 -25.19
CA ASN A 195 -6.35 -12.00 -25.61
C ASN A 195 -7.15 -12.66 -26.76
N HIS A 196 -8.46 -12.45 -26.83
CA HIS A 196 -9.27 -12.88 -27.97
C HIS A 196 -9.12 -11.96 -29.21
N GLY A 197 -8.73 -10.70 -29.05
CA GLY A 197 -8.50 -9.76 -30.15
C GLY A 197 -7.20 -10.01 -30.95
N ASN A 198 -6.18 -10.60 -30.31
CA ASN A 198 -4.87 -10.87 -30.95
C ASN A 198 -4.89 -11.95 -32.05
N TRP A 199 -6.03 -12.59 -32.33
CA TRP A 199 -6.18 -13.55 -33.43
C TRP A 199 -6.56 -12.89 -34.77
N MET A 200 -6.99 -11.62 -34.77
CA MET A 200 -7.44 -10.94 -36.00
C MET A 200 -6.31 -10.27 -36.81
N HIS A 201 -5.05 -10.34 -36.35
CA HIS A 201 -3.90 -9.76 -37.05
C HIS A 201 -2.81 -10.77 -37.43
N VAL A 202 -3.09 -12.08 -37.38
CA VAL A 202 -2.13 -13.11 -37.83
C VAL A 202 -2.44 -13.65 -39.25
N ASP A 203 -3.54 -13.24 -39.87
CA ASP A 203 -3.83 -13.57 -41.27
C ASP A 203 -3.64 -12.37 -42.19
N GLY A 204 -2.37 -12.14 -42.53
CA GLY A 204 -1.94 -11.12 -43.49
C GLY A 204 -0.56 -11.42 -44.06
N LYS A 205 -0.36 -12.63 -44.58
CA LYS A 205 0.73 -13.00 -45.53
C LYS A 205 0.98 -11.83 -46.53
N LYS A 206 2.19 -11.48 -46.98
CA LYS A 206 3.33 -12.27 -47.48
C LYS A 206 4.43 -11.27 -47.95
N VAL A 207 5.65 -11.82 -48.14
CA VAL A 207 6.91 -11.27 -48.71
C VAL A 207 7.86 -10.69 -47.68
#